data_AF-A0A662EF17-F1
#
_entry.id   AF-A0A662EF17-F1
#
_cell.length_a   1.000
_cell.length_b   1.000
_cell.length_c   1.000
_cell.angle_alpha   90.00
_cell.angle_beta   90.00
_cell.angle_gamma   90.00
#
_symmetry.space_group_name_H-M   'P 1'
#
loop_
_entity.id
_entity.type
_entity.pdbx_description
1 polymer ?
#
loop_
_entity_poly.entity_id
_entity_poly.type
_entity_poly.pdbx_seq_one_letter_code
_entity_poly.pdbx_strand_id
1 'polypeptide(L)' 'RTEIGPGAFIGSNSALVAPVRIGEGAYVGAGSVITEDVPPFALALGRATQTIKPNWAKERREGRK' A
#
# COMPACT_ATOMS: atom_id res chain seq x y z
N ARG A 1 10.58 0.47 15.40
CA ARG A 1 10.82 1.87 14.99
C ARG A 1 10.72 1.94 13.47
N THR A 2 10.10 2.99 12.92
CA THR A 2 10.07 3.26 11.47
C THR A 2 10.94 4.47 11.19
N GLU A 3 11.80 4.40 10.19
CA GLU A 3 12.69 5.49 9.78
C GLU A 3 12.28 5.98 8.39
N ILE A 4 12.09 7.29 8.23
CA ILE A 4 11.65 7.91 6.97
C ILE A 4 12.69 8.95 6.57
N GLY A 5 13.28 8.76 5.39
CA GLY A 5 14.30 9.62 4.83
C GLY A 5 13.76 10.98 4.36
N PRO A 6 14.63 11.98 4.19
CA PRO A 6 14.25 13.30 3.71
C PRO A 6 13.58 13.21 2.33
N GLY A 7 12.55 14.01 2.10
CA GLY A 7 11.86 14.06 0.81
C GLY A 7 11.08 12.80 0.42
N ALA A 8 11.01 11.77 1.28
CA ALA A 8 10.18 10.61 1.03
C ALA A 8 8.68 10.98 1.03
N PHE A 9 7.93 10.43 0.08
CA PHE A 9 6.50 10.63 -0.01
C PHE A 9 5.74 9.40 0.48
N ILE A 10 4.86 9.58 1.45
CA ILE A 10 3.98 8.52 1.97
C ILE A 10 2.57 8.75 1.47
N GLY A 11 2.12 7.91 0.53
CA GLY A 11 0.78 8.00 -0.03
C GLY A 11 -0.33 7.77 1.02
N SER A 12 -1.49 8.37 0.78
CA SER A 12 -2.65 8.28 1.67
C SER A 12 -3.01 6.83 1.99
N ASN A 13 -3.42 6.59 3.25
CA ASN A 13 -3.82 5.27 3.74
C ASN A 13 -2.75 4.17 3.55
N SER A 14 -1.46 4.53 3.64
CA SER A 14 -0.39 3.55 3.71
C SER A 14 -0.21 3.04 5.14
N ALA A 15 0.19 1.77 5.27
CA ALA A 15 0.59 1.18 6.55
C ALA A 15 2.08 0.80 6.50
N LEU A 16 2.85 1.24 7.49
CA LEU A 16 4.28 0.95 7.61
C LEU A 16 4.52 -0.01 8.76
N VAL A 17 4.83 -1.27 8.47
CA VAL A 17 5.02 -2.32 9.48
C VAL A 17 6.45 -2.26 10.01
N ALA A 18 6.62 -1.81 11.25
CA ALA A 18 7.94 -1.67 11.86
C ALA A 18 8.55 -3.03 12.25
N PRO A 19 9.89 -3.17 12.23
CA PRO A 19 10.87 -2.16 11.79
C PRO A 19 10.96 -2.07 10.26
N VAL A 20 11.01 -0.83 9.74
CA VAL A 20 11.21 -0.56 8.30
C VAL A 20 11.88 0.81 8.08
N ARG A 21 12.71 0.90 7.05
CA ARG A 21 13.39 2.12 6.58
C ARG A 21 12.83 2.50 5.21
N ILE A 22 12.38 3.75 5.07
CA ILE A 22 11.99 4.36 3.81
C ILE A 22 13.09 5.32 3.40
N GLY A 23 13.78 5.06 2.29
CA GLY A 23 14.91 5.85 1.82
C GLY A 23 14.56 7.29 1.45
N GLU A 24 15.59 8.13 1.33
CA GLU A 24 15.46 9.50 0.82
C GLU A 24 14.75 9.52 -0.54
N GLY A 25 13.82 10.46 -0.73
CA GLY A 25 13.10 10.63 -1.99
C GLY A 25 12.27 9.42 -2.43
N ALA A 26 12.14 8.38 -1.61
CA ALA A 26 11.35 7.20 -1.94
C ALA A 26 9.85 7.55 -1.96
N TYR A 27 9.09 6.82 -2.78
CA TYR A 27 7.67 7.06 -2.98
C TYR A 27 6.87 5.81 -2.61
N VAL A 28 6.09 5.89 -1.53
CA VAL A 28 5.14 4.83 -1.16
C VAL A 28 3.79 5.15 -1.79
N GLY A 29 3.32 4.29 -2.69
CA GLY A 29 2.03 4.49 -3.33
C GLY A 29 0.87 4.40 -2.33
N ALA A 30 -0.16 5.22 -2.52
CA ALA A 30 -1.35 5.22 -1.65
C ALA A 30 -1.99 3.82 -1.51
N GLY A 31 -2.48 3.51 -0.31
CA GLY A 31 -3.09 2.22 0.03
C GLY A 31 -2.10 1.05 0.14
N SER A 32 -0.78 1.31 0.19
CA SER A 32 0.22 0.25 0.30
C SER A 32 0.46 -0.18 1.74
N VAL A 33 0.68 -1.49 1.93
CA VAL A 33 1.26 -2.04 3.16
C VAL A 33 2.73 -2.34 2.89
N ILE A 34 3.64 -1.67 3.60
CA ILE A 34 5.09 -1.83 3.43
C ILE A 34 5.64 -2.64 4.60
N THR A 35 6.23 -3.79 4.27
CA THR A 35 6.79 -4.76 5.23
C THR A 35 8.30 -4.94 5.11
N GLU A 36 8.92 -4.30 4.13
CA GLU A 36 10.35 -4.40 3.82
C GLU A 36 10.91 -3.00 3.53
N ASP A 37 12.22 -2.84 3.72
CA ASP A 37 12.90 -1.56 3.49
C ASP A 37 12.73 -1.11 2.04
N VAL A 38 12.49 0.19 1.85
CA VAL A 38 12.35 0.82 0.53
C VAL A 38 13.62 1.61 0.24
N PRO A 39 14.38 1.28 -0.83
CA PRO A 39 15.60 1.99 -1.19
C PRO A 39 15.35 3.48 -1.49
N PRO A 40 16.37 4.36 -1.38
CA PRO A 40 16.28 5.75 -1.82
C PRO A 40 15.80 5.88 -3.27
N PHE A 41 14.96 6.88 -3.52
CA PHE A 41 14.37 7.22 -4.83
C PHE A 41 13.53 6.10 -5.49
N ALA A 42 13.22 5.02 -4.75
CA ALA A 42 12.42 3.91 -5.26
C ALA A 42 10.91 4.14 -5.09
N LEU A 43 10.11 3.58 -6.00
CA LEU A 43 8.66 3.45 -5.85
C LEU A 43 8.32 2.11 -5.19
N ALA A 44 7.59 2.15 -4.09
CA ALA A 44 7.08 0.96 -3.40
C ALA A 44 5.55 0.85 -3.52
N LEU A 45 5.07 -0.35 -3.91
CA LEU A 45 3.66 -0.68 -4.08
C LEU A 45 3.36 -2.01 -3.39
N GLY A 46 2.64 -1.93 -2.27
CA GLY A 46 2.21 -3.09 -1.48
C GLY A 46 0.69 -3.19 -1.45
N ARG A 47 0.04 -3.10 -2.61
CA ARG A 47 -1.43 -3.09 -2.74
C ARG A 47 -1.89 -3.97 -3.89
N ALA A 48 -3.13 -4.45 -3.83
CA ALA A 48 -3.73 -5.17 -4.95
C ALA A 48 -4.08 -4.21 -6.11
N THR A 49 -3.96 -4.71 -7.34
CA THR A 49 -4.57 -4.07 -8.50
C THR A 49 -6.09 -4.08 -8.32
N GLN A 50 -6.74 -2.97 -8.64
CA GLN A 50 -8.19 -2.89 -8.56
C GLN A 50 -8.84 -3.86 -9.56
N THR A 51 -9.78 -4.67 -9.07
CA THR A 51 -10.64 -5.51 -9.90
C THR A 51 -12.10 -5.17 -9.64
N ILE A 52 -12.90 -5.07 -10.70
CA ILE A 52 -14.35 -4.85 -10.60
C ILE A 52 -15.06 -6.16 -10.91
N LYS A 53 -15.90 -6.63 -9.99
CA LYS A 53 -16.79 -7.78 -10.18
C LYS A 53 -18.25 -7.28 -10.20
N PRO A 54 -18.84 -7.00 -11.36
CA PRO A 54 -20.23 -6.51 -11.45
C PRO A 54 -21.18 -7.47 -10.75
N ASN A 55 -22.24 -6.94 -10.13
CA ASN A 55 -23.30 -7.69 -9.43
C ASN A 55 -22.90 -8.58 -8.23
N TRP A 56 -21.60 -8.78 -7.94
CA TRP A 56 -21.14 -9.69 -6.88
C TRP A 56 -21.79 -9.43 -5.51
N ALA A 57 -21.89 -8.16 -5.10
CA ALA A 57 -22.49 -7.79 -3.81
C ALA A 57 -24.02 -7.96 -3.78
N LYS A 58 -24.69 -7.90 -4.95
CA LYS A 58 -26.13 -8.18 -5.07
C LYS A 58 -26.36 -9.69 -4.95
N GLU A 59 -25.64 -10.48 -5.75
CA GLU A 59 -25.70 -11.95 -5.76
C GLU A 59 -25.44 -12.55 -4.38
N ARG A 60 -24.43 -12.04 -3.67
CA ARG A 60 -24.08 -12.49 -2.32
C ARG A 60 -25.18 -12.23 -1.28
N ARG A 61 -25.93 -11.13 -1.39
CA ARG A 61 -27.05 -10.82 -0.46
C ARG A 61 -28.30 -11.64 -0.75
N GLU A 62 -28.53 -11.95 -2.02
CA GLU A 62 -29.68 -12.75 -2.46
C GLU A 62 -29.51 -14.26 -2.20
N GLY A 63 -28.39 -14.68 -1.59
CA GLY A 63 -28.20 -16.05 -1.10
C GLY A 63 -28.03 -17.10 -2.19
N ARG A 64 -27.75 -16.68 -3.44
CA ARG A 64 -27.39 -17.63 -4.50
C ARG A 64 -26.03 -18.24 -4.14
N LYS A 65 -26.06 -19.48 -3.65
CA LYS A 65 -24.90 -20.36 -3.61
C LYS A 65 -24.47 -20.70 -5.03
#